data_AF-A0A9W9DKP2-F1
#
_entry.id   AF-A0A9W9DKP2-F1
#
_cell.length_a   1.000
_cell.length_b   1.000
_cell.length_c   1.000
_cell.angle_alpha   90.00
_cell.angle_beta   90.00
_cell.angle_gamma   90.00
#
_symmetry.space_group_name_H-M   'P 1'
#
loop_
_entity.id
_entity.type
_entity.pdbx_description
1 polymer ?
#
loop_
_entity_poly.entity_id
_entity_poly.type
_entity_poly.pdbx_seq_one_letter_code
_entity_poly.pdbx_strand_id
1 'polypeptide(L)'
;MTMLKASIFFGIRVNSMLAPLNDYCHHLLKTSLSTTTLSSNPSSPSSPPQSHLWLNWNVIIRRPLSSADGSGWIYVFREGRFVYKVGRTNNVARRAREWKYTCRAYPQIWLAAFRTPYAHRTERLVHVALEAICDSRPRIRCACQKTHIEKFVFKGQRDVVEQIIMSTIVFVIATVHQQYSNNTSRFHEVNDVTLQDISMSRCHNVTTS
;
A
#
# COMPACT_ATOMS: atom_id res chain seq x y z
N MET A 1 8.02 26.60 -7.41
CA MET A 1 7.14 25.47 -7.03
C MET A 1 7.32 25.20 -5.55
N THR A 2 6.52 25.85 -4.72
CA THR A 2 6.38 25.58 -3.30
C THR A 2 5.64 24.25 -3.14
N MET A 3 6.32 23.21 -2.66
CA MET A 3 5.64 21.98 -2.24
C MET A 3 4.91 22.28 -0.93
N LEU A 4 3.58 22.20 -0.95
CA LEU A 4 2.76 22.21 0.27
C LEU A 4 3.22 21.03 1.15
N LYS A 5 3.77 21.34 2.33
CA LYS A 5 4.06 20.33 3.35
C LYS A 5 2.74 19.95 4.02
N ALA A 6 2.09 18.89 3.56
CA ALA A 6 1.02 18.25 4.31
C ALA A 6 1.65 17.39 5.41
N SER A 7 1.83 17.96 6.60
CA SER A 7 2.11 17.20 7.82
C SER A 7 0.78 16.68 8.35
N ILE A 8 0.43 15.43 8.03
CA ILE A 8 -0.71 14.75 8.66
C ILE A 8 -0.24 14.25 10.02
N PHE A 9 -0.73 14.89 11.09
CA PHE A 9 -0.60 14.37 12.45
C PHE A 9 -1.50 13.14 12.61
N PHE A 10 -0.92 12.00 13.00
CA PHE A 10 -1.64 10.77 13.34
C PHE A 10 -2.32 10.93 14.71
N GLY A 11 -3.48 11.60 14.72
CA GLY A 11 -4.34 11.75 15.91
C GLY A 11 -5.80 11.34 15.68
N ILE A 12 -6.13 10.79 14.51
CA ILE A 12 -7.50 10.35 14.18
C ILE A 12 -7.65 8.89 14.58
N ARG A 13 -8.67 8.56 15.38
CA ARG A 13 -9.12 7.18 15.63
C ARG A 13 -9.44 6.52 14.29
N VAL A 14 -8.50 5.74 13.76
CA VAL A 14 -8.57 5.09 12.45
C VAL A 14 -9.68 4.03 12.37
N ASN A 15 -10.24 3.61 13.50
CA ASN A 15 -11.20 2.50 13.58
C ASN A 15 -12.58 2.79 12.93
N SER A 16 -13.03 4.04 12.78
CA SER A 16 -14.35 4.31 12.16
C SER A 16 -14.30 4.53 10.64
N MET A 17 -13.12 4.73 10.04
CA MET A 17 -12.96 4.90 8.58
C MET A 17 -12.44 3.65 7.86
N LEU A 18 -11.94 2.65 8.59
CA LEU A 18 -11.45 1.40 8.00
C LEU A 18 -12.56 0.43 7.61
N ALA A 19 -13.70 0.41 8.32
CA ALA A 19 -14.82 -0.45 7.95
C ALA A 19 -15.41 -0.08 6.58
N PRO A 20 -15.68 1.22 6.26
CA PRO A 20 -16.12 1.61 4.93
C PRO A 20 -15.07 1.38 3.85
N LEU A 21 -13.76 1.50 4.11
CA LEU A 21 -12.73 1.26 3.09
C LEU A 21 -12.44 -0.22 2.85
N ASN A 22 -12.58 -1.07 3.87
CA ASN A 22 -12.52 -2.51 3.72
C ASN A 22 -13.76 -3.01 2.96
N ASP A 23 -14.95 -2.53 3.33
CA ASP A 23 -16.17 -2.79 2.58
C ASP A 23 -16.14 -2.13 1.21
N TYR A 24 -15.52 -0.98 1.00
CA TYR A 24 -15.43 -0.31 -0.31
C TYR A 24 -14.35 -0.93 -1.21
N CYS A 25 -13.25 -1.45 -0.67
CA CYS A 25 -12.31 -2.26 -1.46
C CYS A 25 -12.92 -3.63 -1.77
N HIS A 26 -13.54 -4.29 -0.79
CA HIS A 26 -14.28 -5.54 -1.04
C HIS A 26 -15.49 -5.33 -1.94
N HIS A 27 -16.19 -4.18 -1.83
CA HIS A 27 -17.33 -3.82 -2.65
C HIS A 27 -16.85 -3.40 -4.01
N LEU A 28 -15.93 -2.46 -4.23
CA LEU A 28 -15.39 -2.16 -5.57
C LEU A 28 -14.78 -3.39 -6.28
N LEU A 29 -14.10 -4.27 -5.54
CA LEU A 29 -13.71 -5.58 -6.06
C LEU A 29 -14.95 -6.37 -6.50
N LYS A 30 -16.02 -6.43 -5.70
CA LYS A 30 -17.30 -7.07 -6.05
C LYS A 30 -18.20 -6.34 -7.07
N THR A 31 -18.22 -5.00 -7.14
CA THR A 31 -19.19 -4.18 -7.93
C THR A 31 -18.69 -3.95 -9.35
N SER A 32 -17.38 -4.10 -9.60
CA SER A 32 -16.85 -4.26 -10.96
C SER A 32 -17.39 -5.49 -11.70
N LEU A 33 -18.15 -6.36 -11.01
CA LEU A 33 -18.82 -7.55 -11.57
C LEU A 33 -20.26 -7.31 -12.03
N SER A 34 -20.80 -6.09 -11.98
CA SER A 34 -22.26 -5.88 -12.14
C SER A 34 -22.64 -4.94 -13.28
N THR A 35 -21.74 -4.54 -14.17
CA THR A 35 -22.08 -3.60 -15.24
C THR A 35 -21.72 -4.14 -16.62
N THR A 36 -22.32 -5.24 -17.05
CA THR A 36 -22.57 -5.49 -18.48
C THR A 36 -23.81 -6.38 -18.67
N THR A 37 -24.82 -5.80 -19.34
CA THR A 37 -25.91 -6.42 -20.10
C THR A 37 -26.97 -7.29 -19.40
N LEU A 38 -28.22 -6.78 -19.41
CA LEU A 38 -29.41 -7.62 -19.55
C LEU A 38 -29.27 -8.47 -20.82
N SER A 39 -29.05 -9.78 -20.67
CA SER A 39 -29.45 -10.77 -21.67
C SER A 39 -29.53 -12.13 -20.99
N SER A 40 -30.70 -12.74 -21.10
CA SER A 40 -31.11 -13.99 -20.46
C SER A 40 -30.37 -15.20 -21.05
N ASN A 41 -29.50 -15.82 -20.24
CA ASN A 41 -29.18 -17.26 -20.31
C ASN A 41 -28.49 -17.72 -19.01
N PRO A 42 -29.00 -18.75 -18.29
CA PRO A 42 -28.36 -19.27 -17.09
C PRO A 42 -27.39 -20.39 -17.45
N SER A 43 -26.19 -20.03 -17.91
CA SER A 43 -25.04 -20.92 -17.85
C SER A 43 -24.20 -20.53 -16.64
N SER A 44 -23.94 -21.52 -15.79
CA SER A 44 -23.25 -21.48 -14.49
C SER A 44 -22.20 -20.37 -14.33
N PRO A 45 -22.20 -19.62 -13.22
CA PRO A 45 -21.22 -18.56 -13.00
C PRO A 45 -19.85 -19.18 -12.72
N SER A 46 -18.99 -19.20 -13.74
CA SER A 46 -17.55 -19.34 -13.53
C SER A 46 -17.11 -18.22 -12.59
N SER A 47 -16.54 -18.58 -11.43
CA SER A 47 -16.06 -17.63 -10.44
C SER A 47 -15.16 -16.58 -11.09
N PRO A 48 -15.32 -15.28 -10.77
CA PRO A 48 -14.62 -14.24 -11.48
C PRO A 48 -13.10 -14.30 -11.23
N PRO A 49 -12.28 -13.65 -12.08
CA PRO A 49 -10.81 -13.74 -12.09
C PRO A 49 -10.06 -13.17 -10.86
N GLN A 50 -10.71 -13.06 -9.70
CA GLN A 50 -10.26 -12.32 -8.52
C GLN A 50 -9.25 -13.07 -7.63
N SER A 51 -8.88 -14.31 -7.94
CA SER A 51 -8.04 -15.12 -7.05
C SER A 51 -6.60 -14.60 -6.95
N HIS A 52 -5.97 -14.19 -8.05
CA HIS A 52 -4.52 -13.96 -8.04
C HIS A 52 -4.08 -12.67 -7.32
N LEU A 53 -4.82 -11.55 -7.47
CA LEU A 53 -4.46 -10.30 -6.79
C LEU A 53 -4.68 -10.39 -5.29
N TRP A 54 -5.76 -11.06 -4.86
CA TRP A 54 -6.01 -11.31 -3.44
C TRP A 54 -4.99 -12.27 -2.82
N LEU A 55 -4.57 -13.30 -3.55
CA LEU A 55 -3.47 -14.17 -3.14
C LEU A 55 -2.17 -13.36 -3.00
N ASN A 56 -1.84 -12.53 -3.98
CA ASN A 56 -0.66 -11.65 -3.93
C ASN A 56 -0.70 -10.71 -2.71
N TRP A 57 -1.86 -10.10 -2.43
CA TRP A 57 -2.05 -9.25 -1.26
C TRP A 57 -1.72 -10.01 0.02
N ASN A 58 -2.34 -11.18 0.22
CA ASN A 58 -2.15 -11.99 1.42
C ASN A 58 -0.70 -12.47 1.59
N VAL A 59 -0.05 -12.86 0.50
CA VAL A 59 1.37 -13.24 0.51
C VAL A 59 2.22 -12.05 0.94
N ILE A 60 1.99 -10.86 0.38
CA ILE A 60 2.79 -9.67 0.69
C ILE A 60 2.54 -9.19 2.12
N ILE A 61 1.30 -9.12 2.60
CA ILE A 61 1.00 -8.57 3.94
C ILE A 61 1.46 -9.50 5.07
N ARG A 62 1.44 -10.84 4.85
CA ARG A 62 1.81 -11.83 5.88
C ARG A 62 3.30 -12.12 5.94
N ARG A 63 4.08 -11.81 4.89
CA ARG A 63 5.52 -12.05 4.87
C ARG A 63 6.20 -11.37 6.07
N PRO A 64 7.22 -11.95 6.72
CA PRO A 64 8.03 -11.25 7.72
C PRO A 64 8.63 -9.96 7.15
N LEU A 65 8.83 -8.95 8.00
CA LEU A 65 9.53 -7.72 7.61
C LEU A 65 10.98 -8.04 7.25
N SER A 66 11.51 -7.31 6.26
CA SER A 66 12.90 -7.39 5.85
C SER A 66 13.56 -6.02 5.92
N SER A 67 14.89 -5.95 5.88
CA SER A 67 15.62 -4.67 5.83
C SER A 67 15.21 -3.78 4.65
N ALA A 68 14.71 -4.37 3.57
CA ALA A 68 14.17 -3.63 2.42
C ALA A 68 12.85 -2.88 2.73
N ASP A 69 12.12 -3.28 3.77
CA ASP A 69 10.84 -2.70 4.18
C ASP A 69 10.99 -1.50 5.13
N GLY A 70 12.12 -0.79 5.06
CA GLY A 70 12.38 0.39 5.89
C GLY A 70 11.51 1.61 5.56
N SER A 71 11.71 2.67 6.35
CA SER A 71 10.93 3.89 6.23
C SER A 71 11.19 4.66 4.94
N GLY A 72 10.18 5.39 4.49
CA GLY A 72 10.29 6.22 3.29
C GLY A 72 8.97 6.89 2.94
N TRP A 73 8.86 7.32 1.69
CA TRP A 73 7.71 8.02 1.14
C TRP A 73 7.09 7.23 0.01
N ILE A 74 5.76 7.15 -0.02
CA ILE A 74 4.97 6.80 -1.19
C ILE A 74 4.58 8.09 -1.88
N TYR A 75 4.97 8.28 -3.14
CA TYR A 75 4.60 9.45 -3.91
C TYR A 75 3.67 9.07 -5.05
N VAL A 76 2.87 10.04 -5.47
CA VAL A 76 2.01 9.92 -6.64
C VAL A 76 2.08 11.19 -7.48
N PHE A 77 2.18 11.00 -8.80
CA PHE A 77 2.03 12.06 -9.78
C PHE A 77 1.20 11.56 -10.96
N ARG A 78 0.64 12.50 -11.73
CA ARG A 78 0.02 12.19 -13.02
C ARG A 78 0.85 12.66 -14.19
N GLU A 79 0.78 11.92 -15.27
CA GLU A 79 1.33 12.28 -16.58
C GLU A 79 0.20 12.21 -17.62
N GLY A 80 -0.01 13.28 -18.38
CA GLY A 80 -1.15 13.37 -19.29
C GLY A 80 -2.52 13.38 -18.58
N ARG A 81 -3.54 12.83 -19.26
CA ARG A 81 -4.94 12.93 -18.83
C ARG A 81 -5.38 11.83 -17.87
N PHE A 82 -4.86 10.62 -18.04
CA PHE A 82 -5.40 9.41 -17.42
C PHE A 82 -4.33 8.49 -16.81
N VAL A 83 -3.05 8.87 -16.87
CA VAL A 83 -1.96 8.01 -16.40
C VAL A 83 -1.44 8.54 -15.07
N TYR A 84 -1.50 7.68 -14.08
CA TYR A 84 -1.02 7.95 -12.74
C TYR A 84 0.15 7.04 -12.44
N LYS A 85 1.15 7.58 -11.78
CA LYS A 85 2.31 6.83 -11.32
C LYS A 85 2.36 6.86 -9.80
N VAL A 86 2.50 5.68 -9.21
CA VAL A 86 2.73 5.54 -7.76
C VAL A 86 4.03 4.79 -7.54
N GLY A 87 4.91 5.36 -6.72
CA GLY A 87 6.17 4.69 -6.38
C GLY A 87 6.69 5.13 -5.03
N ARG A 88 7.88 4.63 -4.67
CA ARG A 88 8.54 4.97 -3.40
C ARG A 88 9.88 5.70 -3.54
N THR A 89 10.24 6.42 -2.49
CA THR A 89 11.55 7.07 -2.37
C THR A 89 11.92 7.38 -0.91
N ASN A 90 13.21 7.51 -0.62
CA ASN A 90 13.70 8.08 0.62
C ASN A 90 13.87 9.61 0.55
N ASN A 91 13.87 10.18 -0.66
CA ASN A 91 14.02 11.60 -0.91
C ASN A 91 13.13 12.03 -2.08
N VAL A 92 12.03 12.73 -1.77
CA VAL A 92 11.02 13.16 -2.75
C VAL A 92 11.59 14.16 -3.75
N ALA A 93 12.36 15.14 -3.28
CA ALA A 93 12.94 16.16 -4.14
C ALA A 93 13.96 15.59 -5.15
N ARG A 94 14.83 14.67 -4.71
CA ARG A 94 15.74 13.93 -5.59
C ARG A 94 14.94 13.14 -6.63
N ARG A 95 13.94 12.38 -6.20
CA ARG A 95 13.12 11.55 -7.10
C ARG A 95 12.34 12.38 -8.12
N ALA A 96 11.82 13.54 -7.71
CA ALA A 96 11.17 14.48 -8.62
C ALA A 96 12.11 15.01 -9.71
N ARG A 97 13.36 15.32 -9.35
CA ARG A 97 14.40 15.70 -10.33
C ARG A 97 14.73 14.54 -11.27
N GLU A 98 14.93 13.33 -10.75
CA GLU A 98 15.22 12.14 -11.57
C GLU A 98 14.13 11.91 -12.63
N TRP A 99 12.86 11.99 -12.24
CA TRP A 99 11.74 11.85 -13.18
C TRP A 99 11.71 12.96 -14.22
N LYS A 100 11.92 14.21 -13.78
CA LYS A 100 11.98 15.37 -14.69
C LYS A 100 13.08 15.21 -15.75
N TYR A 101 14.25 14.69 -15.37
CA TYR A 101 15.39 14.63 -16.29
C TYR A 101 15.48 13.33 -17.09
N THR A 102 15.11 12.19 -16.51
CA THR A 102 15.29 10.86 -17.12
C THR A 102 14.11 10.44 -18.00
N CYS A 103 12.88 10.83 -17.63
CA CYS A 103 11.66 10.39 -18.31
C CYS A 103 10.83 11.60 -18.76
N ARG A 104 11.27 12.24 -19.86
CA ARG A 104 10.71 13.51 -20.38
C ARG A 104 9.47 13.35 -21.26
N ALA A 105 8.92 12.14 -21.38
CA ALA A 105 7.82 11.87 -22.31
C ALA A 105 6.60 12.78 -22.09
N TYR A 106 6.31 13.13 -20.83
CA TYR A 106 5.16 13.96 -20.47
C TYR A 106 5.45 14.84 -19.24
N PRO A 107 4.83 16.04 -19.14
CA PRO A 107 4.85 16.84 -17.92
C PRO A 107 4.27 16.05 -16.74
N GLN A 108 4.99 16.10 -15.61
CA GLN A 108 4.62 15.39 -14.38
C GLN A 108 3.99 16.36 -13.40
N ILE A 109 2.74 16.12 -13.03
CA ILE A 109 2.03 16.91 -12.03
C ILE A 109 2.03 16.11 -10.72
N TRP A 110 2.89 16.53 -9.80
CA TRP A 110 3.05 15.91 -8.48
C TRP A 110 1.84 16.21 -7.62
N LEU A 111 1.18 15.15 -7.13
CA LEU A 111 -0.08 15.28 -6.40
C LEU A 111 0.16 15.21 -4.89
N ALA A 112 0.86 14.18 -4.41
CA ALA A 112 1.14 14.00 -2.99
C ALA A 112 2.36 13.10 -2.72
N ALA A 113 2.83 13.14 -1.48
CA ALA A 113 3.77 12.18 -0.92
C ALA A 113 3.41 11.86 0.54
N PHE A 114 3.34 10.58 0.87
CA PHE A 114 2.92 10.06 2.18
C PHE A 114 4.08 9.35 2.86
N ARG A 115 4.39 9.71 4.11
CA ARG A 115 5.42 9.02 4.89
C ARG A 115 4.86 7.69 5.41
N THR A 116 5.68 6.65 5.39
CA THR A 116 5.37 5.35 5.99
C THR A 116 6.64 4.72 6.56
N PRO A 117 6.56 4.01 7.70
CA PRO A 117 7.67 3.23 8.23
C PRO A 117 8.01 2.00 7.36
N TYR A 118 7.11 1.60 6.44
CA TYR A 118 7.22 0.35 5.67
C TYR A 118 7.15 0.57 4.16
N ALA A 119 7.93 1.50 3.62
CA ALA A 119 7.72 2.07 2.27
C ALA A 119 7.73 1.04 1.14
N HIS A 120 8.64 0.08 1.15
CA HIS A 120 8.68 -0.95 0.11
C HIS A 120 7.46 -1.86 0.14
N ARG A 121 7.03 -2.28 1.32
CA ARG A 121 5.83 -3.12 1.47
C ARG A 121 4.56 -2.37 1.10
N THR A 122 4.42 -1.14 1.60
CA THR A 122 3.31 -0.26 1.27
C THR A 122 3.22 -0.06 -0.25
N GLU A 123 4.32 0.23 -0.93
CA GLU A 123 4.32 0.38 -2.40
C GLU A 123 3.76 -0.86 -3.11
N ARG A 124 4.24 -2.06 -2.76
CA ARG A 124 3.80 -3.31 -3.39
C ARG A 124 2.31 -3.56 -3.19
N LEU A 125 1.80 -3.33 -1.97
CA LEU A 125 0.37 -3.50 -1.67
C LEU A 125 -0.48 -2.43 -2.36
N VAL A 126 -0.04 -1.18 -2.40
CA VAL A 126 -0.72 -0.12 -3.17
C VAL A 126 -0.79 -0.51 -4.64
N HIS A 127 0.27 -1.04 -5.23
CA HIS A 127 0.24 -1.48 -6.63
C HIS A 127 -0.76 -2.62 -6.86
N VAL A 128 -0.86 -3.59 -5.95
CA VAL A 128 -1.86 -4.67 -6.04
C VAL A 128 -3.28 -4.09 -5.95
N ALA A 129 -3.54 -3.18 -5.00
CA ALA A 129 -4.84 -2.55 -4.84
C ALA A 129 -5.23 -1.72 -6.07
N LEU A 130 -4.31 -0.90 -6.59
CA LEU A 130 -4.56 -0.07 -7.77
C LEU A 130 -4.71 -0.91 -9.04
N GLU A 131 -3.96 -2.00 -9.20
CA GLU A 131 -4.12 -2.91 -10.35
C GLU A 131 -5.51 -3.55 -10.38
N ALA A 132 -6.13 -3.74 -9.22
CA ALA A 132 -7.48 -4.30 -9.14
C ALA A 132 -8.60 -3.31 -9.55
N ILE A 133 -8.32 -2.00 -9.55
CA ILE A 133 -9.33 -0.96 -9.82
C ILE A 133 -9.00 -0.07 -11.02
N CYS A 134 -7.80 -0.14 -11.57
CA CYS A 134 -7.41 0.61 -12.77
C CYS A 134 -7.98 -0.02 -14.05
N ASP A 135 -8.19 0.78 -15.08
CA ASP A 135 -8.59 0.27 -16.41
C ASP A 135 -7.49 -0.57 -17.05
N SER A 136 -6.23 -0.14 -16.91
CA SER A 136 -5.09 -0.90 -17.41
C SER A 136 -3.78 -0.51 -16.74
N ARG A 137 -2.82 -1.45 -16.78
CA ARG A 137 -1.46 -1.28 -16.26
C ARG A 137 -0.45 -1.42 -17.40
N PRO A 138 -0.12 -0.33 -18.14
CA PRO A 138 0.70 -0.41 -19.34
C PRO A 138 2.12 -0.88 -19.00
N ARG A 139 2.58 -1.94 -19.68
CA ARG A 139 3.94 -2.48 -19.60
C ARG A 139 4.72 -2.19 -20.88
N ILE A 140 4.63 -0.96 -21.36
CA ILE A 140 5.24 -0.51 -22.61
C ILE A 140 6.61 0.12 -22.30
N ARG A 141 7.58 -0.08 -23.20
CA ARG A 141 8.89 0.57 -23.12
C ARG A 141 8.71 2.08 -23.32
N CYS A 142 9.15 2.85 -22.34
CA CYS A 142 9.08 4.31 -22.39
C CYS A 142 10.21 4.88 -23.28
N ALA A 143 10.07 6.15 -23.69
CA ALA A 143 11.13 6.90 -24.37
C ALA A 143 12.47 6.91 -23.62
N CYS A 144 12.45 6.75 -22.28
CA CYS A 144 13.67 6.58 -21.47
C CYS A 144 14.29 5.17 -21.53
N GLN A 145 13.83 4.31 -22.45
CA GLN A 145 14.24 2.92 -22.65
C GLN A 145 13.92 1.95 -21.50
N LYS A 146 13.19 2.41 -20.47
CA LYS A 146 12.75 1.58 -19.33
C LYS A 146 11.28 1.20 -19.46
N THR A 147 10.93 0.00 -18.99
CA THR A 147 9.54 -0.41 -18.81
C THR A 147 9.05 0.06 -17.45
N HIS A 148 8.08 0.98 -17.43
CA HIS A 148 7.55 1.51 -16.18
C HIS A 148 6.34 0.70 -15.72
N ILE A 149 6.57 -0.29 -14.85
CA ILE A 149 5.51 -1.11 -14.26
C ILE A 149 4.67 -0.35 -13.21
N GLU A 150 5.09 0.85 -12.84
CA GLU A 150 4.51 1.69 -11.79
C GLU A 150 3.42 2.65 -12.32
N LYS A 151 2.95 2.46 -13.56
CA LYS A 151 1.95 3.30 -14.22
C LYS A 151 0.59 2.61 -14.25
N PHE A 152 -0.46 3.38 -13.96
CA PHE A 152 -1.85 2.94 -13.91
C PHE A 152 -2.71 3.89 -14.74
N VAL A 153 -3.59 3.34 -15.56
CA VAL A 153 -4.52 4.11 -16.38
C VAL A 153 -5.90 4.06 -15.75
N PHE A 154 -6.53 5.21 -15.60
CA PHE A 154 -7.87 5.35 -15.05
C PHE A 154 -8.73 6.24 -15.95
N LYS A 155 -9.98 5.84 -16.20
CA LYS A 155 -11.02 6.64 -16.83
C LYS A 155 -11.88 7.31 -15.76
N GLY A 156 -12.58 8.37 -16.16
CA GLY A 156 -13.50 9.11 -15.31
C GLY A 156 -13.07 10.54 -15.02
N GLN A 157 -13.77 11.16 -14.07
CA GLN A 157 -13.48 12.53 -13.64
C GLN A 157 -12.19 12.56 -12.82
N ARG A 158 -11.29 13.49 -13.17
CA ARG A 158 -9.94 13.59 -12.58
C ARG A 158 -9.96 13.60 -11.05
N ASP A 159 -10.77 14.48 -10.47
CA ASP A 159 -10.73 14.71 -9.02
C ASP A 159 -11.24 13.48 -8.25
N VAL A 160 -12.20 12.76 -8.84
CA VAL A 160 -12.68 11.47 -8.31
C VAL A 160 -11.59 10.40 -8.36
N VAL A 161 -10.89 10.27 -9.49
CA VAL A 161 -9.78 9.31 -9.64
C VAL A 161 -8.64 9.63 -8.68
N GLU A 162 -8.26 10.91 -8.57
CA GLU A 162 -7.23 11.35 -7.65
C GLU A 162 -7.62 11.03 -6.20
N GLN A 163 -8.87 11.30 -5.80
CA GLN A 163 -9.38 10.96 -4.47
C GLN A 163 -9.33 9.44 -4.20
N ILE A 164 -9.71 8.61 -5.17
CA ILE A 164 -9.64 7.15 -5.07
C ILE A 164 -8.20 6.71 -4.82
N ILE A 165 -7.25 7.15 -5.67
CA ILE A 165 -5.84 6.76 -5.56
C ILE A 165 -5.26 7.18 -4.20
N MET A 166 -5.52 8.42 -3.75
CA MET A 166 -5.04 8.92 -2.46
C MET A 166 -5.63 8.12 -1.30
N SER A 167 -6.93 7.85 -1.34
CA SER A 167 -7.62 7.06 -0.31
C SER A 167 -7.09 5.63 -0.25
N THR A 168 -6.82 5.00 -1.39
CA THR A 168 -6.18 3.68 -1.46
C THR A 168 -4.78 3.69 -0.82
N ILE A 169 -3.96 4.71 -1.09
CA ILE A 169 -2.63 4.84 -0.47
C ILE A 169 -2.74 4.94 1.05
N VAL A 170 -3.61 5.82 1.55
CA VAL A 170 -3.80 6.02 2.99
C VAL A 170 -4.32 4.75 3.66
N PHE A 171 -5.30 4.08 3.04
CA PHE A 171 -5.81 2.80 3.52
C PHE A 171 -4.70 1.76 3.65
N VAL A 172 -3.90 1.56 2.60
CA VAL A 172 -2.80 0.57 2.62
C VAL A 172 -1.76 0.93 3.69
N ILE A 173 -1.41 2.21 3.86
CA ILE A 173 -0.50 2.65 4.93
C ILE A 173 -1.06 2.26 6.30
N ALA A 174 -2.33 2.56 6.56
CA ALA A 174 -3.00 2.22 7.81
C ALA A 174 -3.02 0.71 8.05
N THR A 175 -3.39 -0.09 7.04
CA THR A 175 -3.40 -1.56 7.13
C THR A 175 -2.03 -2.14 7.45
N VAL A 176 -0.98 -1.68 6.76
CA VAL A 176 0.39 -2.15 7.03
C VAL A 176 0.83 -1.73 8.42
N HIS A 177 0.55 -0.49 8.83
CA HIS A 177 0.89 -0.03 10.17
C HIS A 177 0.22 -0.88 11.25
N GLN A 178 -1.10 -1.08 11.15
CA GLN A 178 -1.87 -1.91 12.09
C GLN A 178 -1.34 -3.33 12.18
N GLN A 179 -1.04 -3.96 11.04
CA GLN A 179 -0.51 -5.33 10.98
C GLN A 179 0.79 -5.47 11.79
N TYR A 180 1.69 -4.49 11.75
CA TYR A 180 3.01 -4.61 12.39
C TYR A 180 3.11 -3.97 13.78
N SER A 181 2.26 -3.00 14.10
CA SER A 181 2.12 -2.52 15.48
C SER A 181 1.62 -3.65 16.39
N ASN A 182 0.63 -4.43 15.95
CA ASN A 182 0.06 -5.53 16.72
C ASN A 182 1.02 -6.72 16.88
N ASN A 183 1.94 -6.91 15.93
CA ASN A 183 2.96 -7.95 16.05
C ASN A 183 4.04 -7.56 17.06
N THR A 184 4.42 -6.27 17.13
CA THR A 184 5.45 -5.78 18.04
C THR A 184 5.02 -5.93 19.51
N SER A 185 3.75 -5.65 19.84
CA SER A 185 3.21 -5.87 21.19
C SER A 185 3.22 -7.35 21.59
N ARG A 186 2.95 -8.25 20.63
CA ARG A 186 2.90 -9.70 20.89
C ARG A 186 4.28 -10.31 21.15
N PHE A 187 5.34 -9.73 20.60
CA PHE A 187 6.71 -10.15 20.92
C PHE A 187 7.18 -9.67 22.30
N HIS A 188 6.69 -8.53 22.79
CA HIS A 188 6.96 -8.11 24.17
C HIS A 188 6.23 -8.99 25.19
N GLU A 189 4.99 -9.39 24.91
CA GLU A 189 4.21 -10.25 25.81
C GLU A 189 4.75 -11.68 25.91
N VAL A 190 5.31 -12.24 24.83
CA VAL A 190 5.94 -13.58 24.86
C VAL A 190 7.32 -13.59 25.52
N ASN A 191 8.03 -12.46 25.50
CA ASN A 191 9.33 -12.33 26.17
C ASN A 191 9.21 -12.05 27.68
N ASP A 192 8.05 -11.59 28.18
CA ASP A 192 7.80 -11.47 29.62
C ASP A 192 7.40 -12.81 30.27
N VAL A 193 6.83 -13.75 29.52
CA VAL A 193 6.47 -15.08 30.04
C VAL A 193 7.69 -16.00 30.19
N THR A 194 8.82 -15.70 29.54
CA THR A 194 10.04 -16.54 29.61
C THR A 194 11.10 -16.03 30.59
N LEU A 195 10.96 -14.81 31.13
CA LEU A 195 11.91 -14.26 32.11
C LEU A 195 11.49 -14.46 33.58
N GLN A 196 10.21 -14.77 33.85
CA GLN A 196 9.77 -15.11 35.21
C GLN A 196 10.10 -16.58 35.60
N ASP A 197 10.22 -17.49 34.63
CA ASP A 197 10.53 -18.90 34.90
C ASP A 197 12.02 -19.21 35.11
N ILE A 198 12.92 -18.25 34.84
CA ILE A 198 14.36 -18.41 35.09
C ILE A 198 14.75 -17.90 36.50
N SER A 199 13.82 -17.26 37.23
CA SER A 199 14.08 -16.67 38.56
C SER A 199 13.81 -17.61 39.76
N MET A 200 13.50 -18.90 39.55
CA MET A 200 13.22 -19.83 40.66
C MET A 200 14.16 -21.05 40.75
N SER A 201 15.41 -20.94 40.31
CA SER A 201 16.40 -21.99 40.59
C SER A 201 17.81 -21.44 40.74
N ARG A 202 18.12 -21.07 42.00
CA ARG A 202 19.43 -20.84 42.65
C ARG A 202 19.14 -19.77 43.73
N CYS A 203 19.22 -20.02 45.04
CA CYS A 203 20.25 -20.74 45.77
C CYS A 203 19.67 -21.37 47.04
N HIS A 204 19.87 -22.67 47.21
CA HIS A 204 20.03 -23.29 48.52
C HIS A 204 21.50 -23.61 48.73
N ASN A 205 21.93 -23.43 49.99
CA ASN A 205 23.15 -23.91 50.66
C ASN A 205 24.46 -23.18 50.35
N VAL A 206 25.05 -22.55 51.39
CA VAL A 206 26.33 -22.90 52.06
C VAL A 206 26.46 -21.97 53.30
N THR A 207 26.15 -22.43 54.53
CA THR A 207 27.03 -22.97 55.61
C THR A 207 27.99 -21.97 56.30
N THR A 208 27.83 -21.86 57.64
CA THR A 208 28.83 -21.59 58.72
C THR A 208 29.69 -20.32 58.64
N SER A 209 29.77 -19.47 59.67
CA SER A 209 30.33 -19.76 61.01
C SER A 209 29.90 -18.70 62.02
#